data_AF-A0A846PFG0-F1
#
_entry.id   AF-A0A846PFG0-F1
#
_cell.length_a   1.000
_cell.length_b   1.000
_cell.length_c   1.000
_cell.angle_alpha   90.00
_cell.angle_beta   90.00
_cell.angle_gamma   90.00
#
_symmetry.space_group_name_H-M   'P 1'
#
loop_
_entity.id
_entity.type
_entity.pdbx_description
1 polymer ?
#
loop_
_entity_poly.entity_id
_entity_poly.type
_entity_poly.pdbx_seq_one_letter_code
_entity_poly.pdbx_strand_id
1 'polypeptide(L)'
;MAVDNEKCYQIGTYSVRVVNTVGAGDVCAAVFWDGLYRKLGIEEVLQRAAAASSIKVQTPGAKKGLPDNEQIGKFFDEKGKKAEEIIDKIENRIYDGIETKKILQMVFRELSKYKPAIKHQIDLRKALSLMQPQPDFERFVQVLLSEHGYEVSPNQIVRGKCGEHEVDAIASKDGQTYIVEVKHHYKHHTPT
;
A
#
# COMPACT_ATOMS: atom_id res chain seq x y z
N MET A 1 8.26 -7.11 9.02
CA MET A 1 7.35 -6.33 9.88
C MET A 1 7.93 -6.37 11.27
N ALA A 2 8.08 -5.22 11.93
CA ALA A 2 8.42 -5.16 13.35
C ALA A 2 7.39 -4.28 14.07
N VAL A 3 7.19 -4.55 15.36
CA VAL A 3 6.36 -3.74 16.23
C VAL A 3 7.24 -3.25 17.36
N ASP A 4 7.27 -1.94 17.56
CA ASP A 4 7.99 -1.30 18.66
C ASP A 4 7.11 -0.19 19.25
N ASN A 5 6.82 -0.27 20.56
CA ASN A 5 5.99 0.68 21.30
C ASN A 5 4.70 1.08 20.53
N GLU A 6 3.90 0.08 20.14
CA GLU A 6 2.63 0.22 19.39
C GLU A 6 2.76 0.78 17.96
N LYS A 7 3.98 1.09 17.49
CA LYS A 7 4.24 1.45 16.09
C LYS A 7 4.56 0.20 15.28
N CYS A 8 3.85 0.02 14.17
CA CYS A 8 4.10 -1.04 13.21
C CYS A 8 4.99 -0.52 12.06
N TYR A 9 6.12 -1.19 11.84
CA TYR A 9 7.07 -0.90 10.77
C TYR A 9 6.99 -1.99 9.71
N GLN A 10 6.59 -1.61 8.50
CA GLN A 10 6.50 -2.51 7.35
C GLN A 10 7.46 -2.05 6.26
N ILE A 11 8.43 -2.91 5.94
CA ILE A 11 9.42 -2.64 4.91
C ILE A 11 9.12 -3.52 3.70
N GLY A 12 9.12 -2.88 2.53
CA GLY A 12 8.92 -3.57 1.26
C GLY A 12 10.07 -4.52 0.93
N THR A 13 9.84 -5.43 -0.01
CA THR A 13 10.88 -6.32 -0.51
C THR A 13 11.64 -5.68 -1.67
N TYR A 14 12.94 -5.97 -1.79
CA TYR A 14 13.72 -5.55 -2.95
C TYR A 14 13.54 -6.55 -4.10
N SER A 15 13.26 -6.04 -5.29
CA SER A 15 13.25 -6.87 -6.50
C SER A 15 14.67 -7.24 -6.90
N VAL A 16 14.96 -8.55 -6.89
CA VAL A 16 16.23 -9.20 -7.23
C VAL A 16 15.98 -10.54 -7.94
N ARG A 17 16.98 -11.04 -8.68
CA ARG A 17 16.90 -12.37 -9.31
C ARG A 17 17.17 -13.46 -8.26
N VAL A 18 16.16 -14.23 -7.89
CA VAL A 18 16.31 -15.30 -6.88
C VAL A 18 16.99 -16.52 -7.49
N VAL A 19 18.02 -17.04 -6.79
CA VAL A 19 18.76 -18.26 -7.14
C VAL A 19 18.55 -19.34 -6.09
N ASN A 20 18.62 -18.99 -4.79
CA ASN A 20 18.43 -19.94 -3.67
C ASN A 20 18.01 -19.18 -2.41
N THR A 21 17.02 -19.67 -1.65
CA THR A 21 16.50 -19.01 -0.45
C THR A 21 17.15 -19.47 0.87
N VAL A 22 17.96 -20.53 0.84
CA VAL A 22 18.59 -21.09 2.04
C VAL A 22 19.51 -20.06 2.70
N GLY A 23 19.35 -19.88 4.01
CA GLY A 23 20.14 -18.95 4.84
C GLY A 23 19.66 -17.49 4.79
N ALA A 24 18.63 -17.15 4.01
CA ALA A 24 18.13 -15.78 3.94
C ALA A 24 17.53 -15.29 5.27
N GLY A 25 16.89 -16.19 6.03
CA GLY A 25 16.36 -15.92 7.37
C GLY A 25 17.45 -15.70 8.41
N ASP A 26 18.49 -16.53 8.39
CA ASP A 26 19.63 -16.41 9.31
C ASP A 26 20.38 -15.09 9.10
N VAL A 27 20.58 -14.71 7.82
CA VAL A 27 21.19 -13.43 7.45
C VAL A 27 20.30 -12.25 7.89
N CYS A 28 18.99 -12.35 7.70
CA CYS A 28 18.05 -11.34 8.16
C CYS A 28 18.19 -11.10 9.66
N ALA A 29 18.14 -12.18 10.45
CA ALA A 29 18.25 -12.12 11.89
C ALA A 29 19.61 -11.58 12.36
N ALA A 30 20.71 -12.04 11.75
CA ALA A 30 22.05 -11.60 12.10
C ALA A 30 22.23 -10.09 11.88
N VAL A 31 21.80 -9.58 10.72
CA VAL A 31 21.92 -8.15 10.40
C VAL A 31 20.96 -7.30 11.23
N PHE A 32 19.77 -7.82 11.54
CA PHE A 32 18.84 -7.17 12.45
C PHE A 32 19.46 -6.97 13.84
N TRP A 33 20.03 -8.03 14.42
CA TRP A 33 20.68 -7.95 15.73
C TRP A 33 21.93 -7.07 15.73
N ASP A 34 22.76 -7.12 14.68
CA ASP A 34 23.92 -6.22 14.55
C ASP A 34 23.46 -4.75 14.50
N GLY A 35 22.39 -4.44 13.77
CA GLY A 35 21.82 -3.10 13.71
C GLY A 35 21.29 -2.60 15.06
N LEU A 36 20.59 -3.44 15.81
CA LEU A 36 20.15 -3.11 17.17
C LEU A 36 21.34 -2.91 18.12
N TYR A 37 22.37 -3.76 18.04
CA TYR A 37 23.58 -3.64 18.86
C TYR A 37 24.33 -2.34 18.58
N ARG A 38 24.34 -1.88 17.33
CA ARG A 38 24.86 -0.58 16.89
C ARG A 38 23.96 0.61 17.23
N LYS A 39 22.79 0.37 17.84
CA LYS A 39 21.79 1.39 18.19
C LYS A 39 21.28 2.19 16.99
N LEU A 40 21.14 1.54 15.83
CA LEU A 40 20.53 2.16 14.64
C LEU A 40 19.01 2.29 14.85
N GLY A 41 18.38 3.20 14.09
CA GLY A 41 16.93 3.34 14.08
C GLY A 41 16.26 2.08 13.53
N ILE A 42 15.11 1.67 14.10
CA ILE A 42 14.43 0.41 13.74
C ILE A 42 14.13 0.29 12.24
N GLU A 43 13.82 1.39 11.58
CA GLU A 43 13.61 1.44 10.14
C GLU A 43 14.89 1.10 9.36
N GLU A 44 16.02 1.71 9.71
CA GLU A 44 17.32 1.41 9.10
C GLU A 44 17.72 -0.06 9.35
N VAL A 45 17.52 -0.57 10.56
CA VAL A 45 17.79 -1.97 10.91
C VAL A 45 17.01 -2.92 10.00
N LEU A 46 15.72 -2.67 9.83
CA LEU A 46 14.85 -3.49 8.98
C LEU A 46 15.23 -3.38 7.49
N GLN A 47 15.63 -2.20 7.01
CA GLN A 47 16.08 -2.00 5.63
C GLN A 47 17.38 -2.75 5.35
N ARG A 48 18.36 -2.66 6.26
CA ARG A 48 19.63 -3.40 6.19
C ARG A 48 19.40 -4.91 6.19
N ALA A 49 18.52 -5.41 7.07
CA ALA A 49 18.18 -6.83 7.12
C ALA A 49 17.53 -7.30 5.81
N ALA A 50 16.57 -6.54 5.28
CA ALA A 50 15.92 -6.84 3.99
C ALA A 50 16.91 -6.81 2.81
N ALA A 51 17.83 -5.85 2.79
CA ALA A 51 18.90 -5.74 1.80
C ALA A 51 19.83 -6.97 1.87
N ALA A 52 20.28 -7.35 3.06
CA ALA A 52 21.16 -8.49 3.27
C ALA A 52 20.53 -9.81 2.81
N SER A 53 19.25 -10.04 3.15
CA SER A 53 18.50 -11.19 2.63
C SER A 53 18.38 -11.15 1.11
N SER A 54 18.10 -9.98 0.53
CA SER A 54 17.99 -9.82 -0.93
C SER A 54 19.30 -10.08 -1.66
N ILE A 55 20.45 -9.77 -1.05
CA ILE A 55 21.76 -10.15 -1.59
C ILE A 55 21.97 -11.66 -1.45
N LYS A 56 21.69 -12.23 -0.27
CA LYS A 56 21.91 -13.65 0.01
C LYS A 56 21.17 -14.56 -0.96
N VAL A 57 19.94 -14.21 -1.34
CA VAL A 57 19.11 -15.06 -2.21
C VAL A 57 19.61 -15.15 -3.67
N GLN A 58 20.54 -14.29 -4.07
CA GLN A 58 21.09 -14.25 -5.42
C GLN A 58 22.26 -15.24 -5.62
N THR A 59 22.64 -16.00 -4.59
CA THR A 59 23.78 -16.93 -4.61
C THR A 59 23.40 -18.31 -4.07
N PRO A 60 23.96 -19.41 -4.64
CA PRO A 60 23.68 -20.76 -4.18
C PRO A 60 24.40 -21.10 -2.87
N GLY A 61 23.72 -21.86 -2.00
CA GLY A 61 24.28 -22.45 -0.77
C GLY A 61 24.16 -21.54 0.46
N ALA A 62 24.29 -22.12 1.66
CA ALA A 62 24.06 -21.41 2.92
C ALA A 62 25.20 -20.43 3.29
N LYS A 63 26.47 -20.84 3.13
CA LYS A 63 27.66 -20.04 3.50
C LYS A 63 28.13 -19.07 2.42
N LYS A 64 27.91 -19.41 1.14
CA LYS A 64 28.38 -18.59 0.02
C LYS A 64 27.44 -17.41 -0.19
N GLY A 65 28.02 -16.23 -0.42
CA GLY A 65 27.27 -14.99 -0.66
C GLY A 65 26.61 -14.38 0.59
N LEU A 66 27.22 -14.59 1.77
CA LEU A 66 26.94 -13.74 2.94
C LEU A 66 27.45 -12.32 2.64
N PRO A 67 26.59 -11.29 2.74
CA PRO A 67 27.01 -9.93 2.45
C PRO A 67 27.74 -9.30 3.64
N ASP A 68 28.76 -8.52 3.36
CA ASP A 68 29.38 -7.64 4.37
C ASP A 68 28.62 -6.30 4.51
N ASN A 69 28.96 -5.52 5.52
CA ASN A 69 28.32 -4.22 5.79
C ASN A 69 28.48 -3.22 4.63
N GLU A 70 29.56 -3.29 3.86
CA GLU A 70 29.80 -2.42 2.72
C GLU A 70 28.86 -2.79 1.55
N GLN A 71 28.69 -4.08 1.28
CA GLN A 71 27.78 -4.61 0.28
C GLN A 71 26.32 -4.33 0.64
N ILE A 72 25.95 -4.48 1.92
CA ILE A 72 24.61 -4.14 2.42
C ILE A 72 24.36 -2.64 2.24
N GLY A 73 25.30 -1.80 2.64
CA GLY A 73 25.22 -0.34 2.47
C GLY A 73 25.10 0.06 1.01
N LYS A 74 25.95 -0.45 0.13
CA LYS A 74 25.88 -0.19 -1.32
C LYS A 74 24.55 -0.62 -1.93
N PHE A 75 24.05 -1.80 -1.61
CA PHE A 75 22.77 -2.28 -2.12
C PHE A 75 21.61 -1.44 -1.60
N PHE A 76 21.66 -1.06 -0.32
CA PHE A 76 20.69 -0.16 0.29
C PHE A 76 20.71 1.21 -0.40
N ASP A 77 21.88 1.84 -0.53
CA ASP A 77 22.03 3.13 -1.19
C ASP A 77 21.60 3.07 -2.66
N GLU A 78 21.96 2.04 -3.41
CA GLU A 78 21.53 1.88 -4.81
C GLU A 78 20.02 1.73 -4.97
N LYS A 79 19.32 1.15 -3.99
CA LYS A 79 17.87 0.95 -4.03
C LYS A 79 17.11 2.11 -3.39
N GLY A 80 17.66 2.73 -2.34
CA GLY A 80 17.16 3.92 -1.65
C GLY A 80 17.33 5.20 -2.49
N LYS A 81 18.49 5.36 -3.14
CA LYS A 81 18.72 6.43 -4.14
C LYS A 81 17.65 6.45 -5.22
N LYS A 82 17.03 5.32 -5.56
CA LYS A 82 15.96 5.31 -6.57
C LYS A 82 14.71 6.04 -6.11
N ALA A 83 14.38 6.01 -4.82
CA ALA A 83 13.25 6.76 -4.29
C ALA A 83 13.57 8.26 -4.23
N GLU A 84 14.76 8.60 -3.70
CA GLU A 84 15.26 9.99 -3.64
C GLU A 84 15.42 10.59 -5.04
N GLU A 85 16.02 9.87 -6.00
CA GLU A 85 16.11 10.30 -7.39
C GLU A 85 14.74 10.54 -8.04
N ILE A 86 13.72 9.75 -7.67
CA ILE A 86 12.35 9.95 -8.17
C ILE A 86 11.77 11.22 -7.56
N ILE A 87 11.95 11.43 -6.26
CA ILE A 87 11.50 12.63 -5.54
C ILE A 87 12.18 13.86 -6.16
N ASP A 88 13.51 13.87 -6.25
CA ASP A 88 14.29 14.95 -6.86
C ASP A 88 13.81 15.26 -8.29
N LYS A 89 13.59 14.23 -9.12
CA LYS A 89 13.09 14.40 -10.50
C LYS A 89 11.69 15.00 -10.54
N ILE A 90 10.88 14.74 -9.53
CA ILE A 90 9.49 15.23 -9.44
C ILE A 90 9.47 16.64 -8.87
N GLU A 91 10.18 16.91 -7.78
CA GLU A 91 10.29 18.23 -7.16
C GLU A 91 10.80 19.27 -8.15
N ASN A 92 11.82 18.94 -8.95
CA ASN A 92 12.35 19.81 -10.01
C ASN A 92 11.35 20.09 -11.15
N ARG A 93 10.20 19.39 -11.20
CA ARG A 93 9.14 19.56 -12.21
C ARG A 93 7.84 20.11 -11.62
N ILE A 94 7.72 20.16 -10.30
CA ILE A 94 6.58 20.74 -9.60
C ILE A 94 6.75 22.25 -9.58
N TYR A 95 5.62 22.96 -9.69
CA TYR A 95 5.54 24.41 -9.60
C TYR A 95 4.24 24.79 -8.90
N ASP A 96 4.17 26.01 -8.38
CA ASP A 96 2.98 26.48 -7.68
C ASP A 96 1.75 26.49 -8.61
N GLY A 97 0.62 26.02 -8.10
CA GLY A 97 -0.61 25.83 -8.89
C GLY A 97 -0.63 24.60 -9.80
N ILE A 98 0.36 23.70 -9.75
CA ILE A 98 0.29 22.44 -10.50
C ILE A 98 -0.90 21.56 -10.06
N GLU A 99 -1.59 20.96 -11.02
CA GLU A 99 -2.66 20.00 -10.71
C GLU A 99 -2.12 18.76 -10.00
N THR A 100 -2.75 18.36 -8.90
CA THR A 100 -2.41 17.13 -8.15
C THR A 100 -2.41 15.88 -9.03
N LYS A 101 -3.31 15.81 -10.03
CA LYS A 101 -3.35 14.74 -11.02
C LYS A 101 -2.04 14.65 -11.83
N LYS A 102 -1.43 15.78 -12.18
CA LYS A 102 -0.16 15.83 -12.92
C LYS A 102 0.99 15.34 -12.04
N ILE A 103 1.01 15.73 -10.75
CA ILE A 103 1.99 15.21 -9.78
C ILE A 103 1.93 13.68 -9.75
N LEU A 104 0.73 13.12 -9.57
CA LEU A 104 0.57 11.66 -9.49
C LEU A 104 0.95 10.94 -10.80
N GLN A 105 0.64 11.52 -11.95
CA GLN A 105 1.07 10.99 -13.24
C GLN A 105 2.60 10.98 -13.38
N MET A 106 3.29 12.02 -12.87
CA MET A 106 4.76 12.04 -12.84
C MET A 106 5.30 10.93 -11.93
N VAL A 107 4.73 10.75 -10.73
CA VAL A 107 5.07 9.67 -9.80
C VAL A 107 4.93 8.30 -10.47
N PHE A 108 3.76 7.98 -11.03
CA PHE A 108 3.54 6.69 -11.69
C PHE A 108 4.45 6.49 -12.90
N ARG A 109 4.70 7.53 -13.69
CA ARG A 109 5.62 7.46 -14.83
C ARG A 109 7.04 7.12 -14.38
N GLU A 110 7.54 7.78 -13.35
CA GLU A 110 8.89 7.53 -12.83
C GLU A 110 8.99 6.14 -12.17
N LEU A 111 8.03 5.78 -11.30
CA LEU A 111 7.97 4.45 -10.67
C LEU A 111 7.88 3.31 -11.69
N SER A 112 7.16 3.53 -12.80
CA SER A 112 6.99 2.52 -13.84
C SER A 112 8.28 2.10 -14.56
N LYS A 113 9.31 2.93 -14.50
CA LYS A 113 10.64 2.58 -15.05
C LYS A 113 11.28 1.44 -14.25
N TYR A 114 10.92 1.31 -12.98
CA TYR A 114 11.45 0.29 -12.06
C TYR A 114 10.50 -0.90 -11.92
N LYS A 115 9.19 -0.66 -11.92
CA LYS A 115 8.15 -1.69 -11.90
C LYS A 115 7.13 -1.42 -13.00
N PRO A 116 7.30 -1.99 -14.21
CA PRO A 116 6.43 -1.73 -15.36
C PRO A 116 4.93 -1.91 -15.08
N ALA A 117 4.56 -2.81 -14.17
CA ALA A 117 3.17 -3.02 -13.75
C ALA A 117 2.49 -1.76 -13.18
N ILE A 118 3.26 -0.80 -12.63
CA ILE A 118 2.72 0.46 -12.09
C ILE A 118 2.08 1.32 -13.19
N LYS A 119 2.43 1.15 -14.47
CA LYS A 119 1.78 1.88 -15.58
C LYS A 119 0.27 1.64 -15.67
N HIS A 120 -0.18 0.50 -15.16
CA HIS A 120 -1.59 0.10 -15.20
C HIS A 120 -2.33 0.48 -13.92
N GLN A 121 -1.64 1.01 -12.91
CA GLN A 121 -2.27 1.47 -11.68
C GLN A 121 -2.94 2.82 -11.89
N ILE A 122 -4.02 3.03 -11.12
CA ILE A 122 -4.80 4.26 -11.08
C ILE A 122 -4.92 4.70 -9.62
N ASP A 123 -5.25 5.97 -9.41
CA ASP A 123 -5.53 6.45 -8.07
C ASP A 123 -6.83 5.84 -7.51
N LEU A 124 -6.92 5.82 -6.17
CA LEU A 124 -8.05 5.26 -5.45
C LEU A 124 -9.37 5.94 -5.86
N ARG A 125 -9.38 7.26 -6.03
CA ARG A 125 -10.58 8.01 -6.41
C ARG A 125 -11.07 7.56 -7.79
N LYS A 126 -10.17 7.41 -8.76
CA LYS A 126 -10.48 6.87 -10.07
C LYS A 126 -10.95 5.41 -9.98
N ALA A 127 -10.30 4.58 -9.16
CA ALA A 127 -10.71 3.18 -8.97
C ALA A 127 -12.16 3.08 -8.46
N LEU A 128 -12.52 3.86 -7.45
CA LEU A 128 -13.89 3.93 -6.92
C LEU A 128 -14.89 4.42 -8.00
N SER A 129 -14.51 5.42 -8.81
CA SER A 129 -15.37 5.91 -9.89
C SER A 129 -15.58 4.91 -11.04
N LEU A 130 -14.71 3.90 -11.17
CA LEU A 130 -14.81 2.87 -12.21
C LEU A 130 -15.59 1.63 -11.75
N MET A 131 -15.94 1.53 -10.47
CA MET A 131 -16.83 0.47 -9.98
C MET A 131 -18.20 0.57 -10.65
N GLN A 132 -18.87 -0.58 -10.84
CA GLN A 132 -20.27 -0.56 -11.25
C GLN A 132 -21.11 -0.01 -10.09
N PRO A 133 -22.09 0.89 -10.34
CA PRO A 133 -22.96 1.43 -9.29
C PRO A 133 -23.62 0.31 -8.48
N GLN A 134 -24.12 -0.69 -9.20
CA GLN A 134 -24.74 -1.88 -8.66
C GLN A 134 -24.17 -3.12 -9.36
N PRO A 135 -23.82 -4.20 -8.64
CA PRO A 135 -23.82 -4.33 -7.18
C PRO A 135 -22.52 -3.85 -6.51
N ASP A 136 -21.46 -3.55 -7.28
CA ASP A 136 -20.10 -3.42 -6.75
C ASP A 136 -19.95 -2.26 -5.76
N PHE A 137 -20.40 -1.06 -6.15
CA PHE A 137 -20.24 0.13 -5.31
C PHE A 137 -21.17 0.11 -4.09
N GLU A 138 -22.41 -0.36 -4.25
CA GLU A 138 -23.31 -0.67 -3.14
C GLU A 138 -22.67 -1.62 -2.13
N ARG A 139 -22.12 -2.74 -2.63
CA ARG A 139 -21.46 -3.73 -1.78
C ARG A 139 -20.23 -3.17 -1.09
N PHE A 140 -19.44 -2.35 -1.79
CA PHE A 140 -18.31 -1.64 -1.20
C PHE A 140 -18.75 -0.77 -0.01
N VAL A 141 -19.83 0.03 -0.16
CA VAL A 141 -20.35 0.87 0.92
C VAL A 141 -20.87 0.02 2.09
N GLN A 142 -21.56 -1.09 1.82
CA GLN A 142 -22.02 -2.01 2.85
C GLN A 142 -20.86 -2.57 3.68
N VAL A 143 -19.80 -3.05 3.01
CA VAL A 143 -18.59 -3.56 3.69
C VAL A 143 -17.90 -2.45 4.46
N LEU A 144 -17.79 -1.25 3.88
CA LEU A 144 -17.20 -0.09 4.54
C LEU A 144 -17.92 0.22 5.86
N LEU A 145 -19.26 0.21 5.86
CA LEU A 145 -20.05 0.42 7.07
C LEU A 145 -19.83 -0.71 8.10
N SER A 146 -19.81 -1.98 7.66
CA SER A 146 -19.51 -3.11 8.54
C SER A 146 -18.15 -2.98 9.22
N GLU A 147 -17.11 -2.63 8.49
CA GLU A 147 -15.76 -2.40 9.03
C GLU A 147 -15.71 -1.21 10.01
N HIS A 148 -16.64 -0.26 9.90
CA HIS A 148 -16.78 0.85 10.85
C HIS A 148 -17.72 0.54 12.03
N GLY A 149 -18.05 -0.75 12.22
CA GLY A 149 -18.80 -1.24 13.38
C GLY A 149 -20.33 -1.08 13.26
N TYR A 150 -20.86 -0.96 12.05
CA TYR A 150 -22.31 -1.04 11.82
C TYR A 150 -22.73 -2.49 11.58
N GLU A 151 -23.89 -2.87 12.12
CA GLU A 151 -24.62 -4.06 11.69
C GLU A 151 -25.37 -3.72 10.39
N VAL A 152 -24.99 -4.37 9.28
CA VAL A 152 -25.49 -4.01 7.94
C VAL A 152 -26.31 -5.16 7.36
N SER A 153 -27.55 -4.87 6.99
CA SER A 153 -28.47 -5.76 6.25
C SER A 153 -28.63 -5.25 4.81
N PRO A 154 -28.08 -5.94 3.79
CA PRO A 154 -28.10 -5.48 2.41
C PRO A 154 -29.47 -5.68 1.74
N ASN A 155 -29.80 -4.85 0.73
CA ASN A 155 -30.92 -5.01 -0.23
C ASN A 155 -32.25 -5.39 0.43
N GLN A 156 -32.83 -4.46 1.20
CA GLN A 156 -34.03 -4.71 1.98
C GLN A 156 -35.27 -4.12 1.31
N ILE A 157 -36.38 -4.85 1.33
CA ILE A 157 -37.69 -4.31 0.97
C ILE A 157 -38.36 -3.82 2.25
N VAL A 158 -38.59 -2.51 2.34
CA VAL A 158 -39.19 -1.85 3.49
C VAL A 158 -40.58 -1.35 3.13
N ARG A 159 -41.56 -1.62 3.98
CA ARG A 159 -42.93 -1.16 3.78
C ARG A 159 -43.09 0.27 4.30
N GLY A 160 -43.21 1.22 3.38
CA GLY A 160 -43.53 2.61 3.65
C GLY A 160 -45.02 2.89 3.70
N LYS A 161 -45.37 4.15 4.00
CA LYS A 161 -46.76 4.62 4.05
C LYS A 161 -47.47 4.56 2.69
N CYS A 162 -46.72 4.77 1.61
CA CYS A 162 -47.25 4.88 0.25
C CYS A 162 -47.00 3.64 -0.62
N GLY A 163 -46.27 2.64 -0.12
CA GLY A 163 -45.87 1.46 -0.88
C GLY A 163 -44.66 0.76 -0.27
N GLU A 164 -44.21 -0.31 -0.93
CA GLU A 164 -42.94 -0.97 -0.61
C GLU A 164 -41.79 -0.26 -1.34
N HIS A 165 -40.66 -0.11 -0.66
CA HIS A 165 -39.46 0.54 -1.16
C HIS A 165 -38.28 -0.42 -0.99
N GLU A 166 -37.52 -0.63 -2.06
CA GLU A 166 -36.22 -1.29 -1.99
C GLU A 166 -35.17 -0.26 -1.54
N VAL A 167 -34.33 -0.65 -0.58
CA VAL A 167 -33.22 0.17 -0.08
C VAL A 167 -31.93 -0.63 -0.15
N ASP A 168 -30.84 0.03 -0.53
CA ASP A 168 -29.54 -0.63 -0.79
C ASP A 168 -28.97 -1.29 0.48
N ALA A 169 -29.20 -0.69 1.65
CA ALA A 169 -28.96 -1.35 2.93
C ALA A 169 -29.74 -0.70 4.09
N ILE A 170 -29.88 -1.47 5.18
CA ILE A 170 -30.21 -0.96 6.51
C ILE A 170 -28.96 -1.13 7.37
N ALA A 171 -28.49 -0.05 7.99
CA ALA A 171 -27.33 -0.07 8.88
C ALA A 171 -27.76 0.32 10.30
N SER A 172 -27.30 -0.41 11.33
CA SER A 172 -27.60 -0.10 12.73
C SER A 172 -26.33 -0.01 13.56
N LYS A 173 -26.28 0.99 14.45
CA LYS A 173 -25.17 1.20 15.39
C LYS A 173 -25.64 2.04 16.58
N ASP A 174 -25.21 1.67 17.79
CA ASP A 174 -25.50 2.41 19.03
C ASP A 174 -27.00 2.71 19.24
N GLY A 175 -27.86 1.73 18.91
CA GLY A 175 -29.32 1.83 19.03
C GLY A 175 -29.99 2.72 17.98
N GLN A 176 -29.24 3.24 17.01
CA GLN A 176 -29.77 3.99 15.87
C GLN A 176 -29.79 3.13 14.61
N THR A 177 -30.85 3.28 13.81
CA THR A 177 -31.01 2.59 12.53
C THR A 177 -31.07 3.62 11.40
N TYR A 178 -30.33 3.35 10.35
CA TYR A 178 -30.18 4.19 9.17
C TYR A 178 -30.63 3.42 7.94
N ILE A 179 -31.43 4.09 7.10
CA ILE A 179 -31.70 3.65 5.72
C ILE A 179 -30.55 4.18 4.86
N VAL A 180 -29.90 3.29 4.13
CA VAL A 180 -28.75 3.62 3.28
C VAL A 180 -29.20 3.56 1.83
N GLU A 181 -29.07 4.70 1.15
CA GLU A 181 -29.25 4.84 -0.29
C GLU A 181 -27.92 5.30 -0.89
N VAL A 182 -27.33 4.47 -1.73
CA VAL A 182 -26.03 4.69 -2.33
C VAL A 182 -26.21 5.36 -3.68
N LYS A 183 -25.52 6.50 -3.86
CA LYS A 183 -25.45 7.20 -5.15
C LYS A 183 -24.02 7.19 -5.66
N HIS A 184 -23.83 6.66 -6.86
CA HIS A 184 -22.52 6.57 -7.50
C HIS A 184 -22.38 7.61 -8.62
N HIS A 185 -21.25 8.32 -8.63
CA HIS A 185 -20.92 9.29 -9.66
C HIS A 185 -19.66 8.87 -10.40
N TYR A 186 -19.79 8.58 -11.70
CA TYR A 186 -18.65 8.27 -12.56
C TYR A 186 -17.70 9.47 -12.80
N LYS A 187 -18.21 10.71 -12.66
CA LYS A 187 -17.43 11.93 -12.79
C LYS A 187 -16.83 12.34 -11.44
N HIS A 188 -15.64 11.83 -11.14
CA HIS A 188 -14.88 12.11 -9.91
C HIS A 188 -14.34 13.56 -9.77
N HIS A 189 -14.66 14.45 -10.72
CA HIS A 189 -14.25 15.86 -10.74
C HIS A 189 -15.43 16.84 -10.66
N THR A 190 -16.68 16.36 -10.57
CA THR A 190 -17.83 17.24 -10.39
C THR A 190 -17.98 17.56 -8.90
N PRO A 191 -18.00 18.84 -8.48
CA PRO A 191 -18.44 19.20 -7.13
C PRO A 191 -19.91 18.80 -6.96
N THR A 192 -20.21 18.00 -5.95
CA THR A 192 -21.57 17.73 -5.46
C THR A 192 -22.01 18.84 -4.52
#